data_AF-A0A2N5XD64-F1
#
_entry.id   AF-A0A2N5XD64-F1
#
_cell.length_a   1.000
_cell.length_b   1.000
_cell.length_c   1.000
_cell.angle_alpha   90.00
_cell.angle_beta   90.00
_cell.angle_gamma   90.00
#
_symmetry.space_group_name_H-M   'P 1'
#
loop_
_entity.id
_entity.type
_entity.pdbx_description
1 polymer ?
#
loop_
_entity_poly.entity_id
_entity_poly.type
_entity_poly.pdbx_seq_one_letter_code
_entity_poly.pdbx_strand_id
1 'polypeptide(L)'
;MPTPHGSRGGMAFSADELRVLRRALANALHITQVPQQLPVPVPLRSAPSRGAGPVPHPSGRDELQEYLRLAEAVDEAVHESKRMRGFLLDDLARYRDALPGAAAGYLQRLRDAIAGGYVPAPDDLAAL
;
A
#
# COMPACT_ATOMS: atom_id res chain seq x y z
N MET A 1 1.01 24.85 -7.14
CA MET A 1 2.34 24.69 -6.51
C MET A 1 2.58 23.20 -6.32
N PRO A 2 3.48 22.56 -7.09
CA PRO A 2 3.92 21.21 -6.77
C PRO A 2 4.77 21.28 -5.50
N THR A 3 4.33 20.68 -4.40
CA THR A 3 5.19 20.54 -3.22
C THR A 3 6.18 19.40 -3.46
N PRO A 4 7.48 19.64 -3.20
CA PRO A 4 8.53 18.67 -3.48
C PRO A 4 8.53 17.60 -2.38
N HIS A 5 8.33 16.34 -2.74
CA HIS A 5 8.79 15.26 -1.87
C HIS A 5 10.27 15.05 -2.15
N GLY A 6 11.07 15.33 -1.13
CA GLY A 6 12.52 15.39 -1.18
C GLY A 6 13.19 14.09 -1.63
N SER A 7 14.48 14.21 -1.88
CA SER A 7 15.40 13.27 -2.53
C SER A 7 15.62 11.89 -1.87
N ARG A 8 14.57 11.23 -1.38
CA ARG A 8 14.48 9.77 -1.18
C ARG A 8 13.18 9.32 -1.83
N GLY A 9 13.28 8.72 -3.02
CA GLY A 9 12.15 8.34 -3.86
C GLY A 9 11.22 7.30 -3.23
N GLY A 10 10.34 7.71 -2.34
CA GLY A 10 9.18 6.93 -1.90
C GLY A 10 7.94 7.38 -2.66
N MET A 11 7.36 6.50 -3.46
CA MET A 11 6.04 6.74 -4.07
C MET A 11 4.98 6.68 -2.96
N ALA A 12 4.15 7.73 -2.85
CA ALA A 12 2.98 7.71 -1.97
C ALA A 12 1.82 7.03 -2.72
N PHE A 13 1.42 5.84 -2.27
CA PHE A 13 0.27 5.13 -2.83
C PHE A 13 -1.04 5.69 -2.28
N SER A 14 -2.05 5.81 -3.14
CA SER A 14 -3.43 6.04 -2.75
C SER A 14 -4.04 4.81 -2.04
N ALA A 15 -5.17 5.00 -1.36
CA ALA A 15 -5.86 3.90 -0.68
C ALA A 15 -6.29 2.77 -1.63
N ASP A 16 -6.65 3.10 -2.87
CA ASP A 16 -7.02 2.09 -3.87
C ASP A 16 -5.80 1.36 -4.42
N GLU A 17 -4.70 2.05 -4.65
CA GLU A 17 -3.44 1.41 -5.05
C GLU A 17 -2.93 0.48 -3.95
N LEU A 18 -3.05 0.85 -2.67
CA LEU A 18 -2.71 -0.04 -1.55
C LEU A 18 -3.60 -1.29 -1.52
N ARG A 19 -4.91 -1.17 -1.82
CA ARG A 19 -5.80 -2.34 -1.92
C ARG A 19 -5.41 -3.25 -3.08
N VAL A 20 -5.05 -2.68 -4.22
CA VAL A 20 -4.59 -3.43 -5.40
C VAL A 20 -3.27 -4.14 -5.08
N LEU A 21 -2.32 -3.45 -4.46
CA LEU A 21 -1.03 -4.00 -4.04
C LEU A 21 -1.22 -5.17 -3.07
N ARG A 22 -2.07 -5.00 -2.06
CA ARG A 22 -2.44 -6.06 -1.11
C ARG A 22 -2.95 -7.31 -1.83
N ARG A 23 -3.88 -7.13 -2.77
CA ARG A 23 -4.46 -8.24 -3.54
C ARG A 23 -3.42 -8.93 -4.42
N ALA A 24 -2.57 -8.16 -5.09
CA ALA A 24 -1.49 -8.71 -5.92
C ALA A 24 -0.50 -9.53 -5.07
N LEU A 25 -0.15 -9.03 -3.89
CA LEU A 25 0.78 -9.70 -2.98
C LEU A 25 0.19 -10.97 -2.37
N ALA A 26 -1.10 -10.96 -2.00
CA ALA A 26 -1.79 -12.17 -1.56
C ALA A 26 -1.80 -13.27 -2.64
N ASN A 27 -2.01 -12.89 -3.90
CA ASN A 27 -1.92 -13.82 -5.03
C ASN A 27 -0.49 -14.35 -5.22
N ALA A 28 0.52 -13.48 -5.14
CA ALA A 28 1.91 -13.88 -5.26
C ALA A 28 2.29 -14.90 -4.18
N LEU A 29 1.95 -14.63 -2.91
CA LEU A 29 2.18 -15.56 -1.79
C LEU A 29 1.50 -16.91 -2.00
N HIS A 30 0.25 -16.92 -2.50
CA HIS A 30 -0.46 -18.16 -2.79
C HIS A 30 0.25 -19.02 -3.84
N ILE A 31 0.78 -18.39 -4.90
CA ILE A 31 1.51 -19.07 -5.98
C ILE A 31 2.82 -19.67 -5.45
N THR A 32 3.57 -18.93 -4.61
CA THR A 32 4.85 -19.40 -4.05
C THR A 32 4.69 -20.52 -3.03
N GLN A 33 3.52 -20.63 -2.40
CA GLN A 33 3.20 -21.67 -1.42
C GLN A 33 2.78 -23.00 -2.06
N VAL A 34 2.43 -23.04 -3.35
CA VAL A 34 2.17 -24.30 -4.06
C VAL A 34 3.51 -25.04 -4.18
N PRO A 35 3.70 -26.21 -3.53
CA PRO A 35 4.94 -26.95 -3.67
C PRO A 35 5.12 -27.32 -5.14
N GLN A 36 6.18 -26.83 -5.76
CA GLN A 36 6.66 -27.40 -7.02
C GLN A 36 7.10 -28.84 -6.71
N GLN A 37 6.20 -29.80 -6.88
CA GLN A 37 6.57 -31.20 -7.04
C GLN A 37 7.30 -31.33 -8.37
N LEU A 38 8.59 -30.99 -8.39
CA LEU A 38 9.46 -31.27 -9.53
C LEU A 38 10.04 -32.70 -9.40
N PRO A 39 10.12 -33.48 -10.50
CA PRO A 39 10.75 -34.79 -10.48
C PRO A 39 12.23 -34.68 -10.11
N VAL A 40 12.70 -35.57 -9.23
CA VAL A 40 14.10 -35.66 -8.80
C VAL A 40 15.00 -35.87 -10.03
N PRO A 41 16.03 -35.04 -10.30
CA PRO A 41 16.93 -35.29 -11.41
C PRO A 41 17.91 -36.42 -11.07
N VAL A 42 18.03 -37.39 -11.97
CA VAL A 42 19.08 -38.41 -11.98
C VAL A 42 20.45 -37.72 -12.17
N PRO A 43 21.48 -38.02 -11.36
CA PRO A 43 22.73 -37.26 -11.42
C PRO A 43 23.55 -37.62 -12.67
N LEU A 44 23.73 -36.65 -13.56
CA LEU A 44 24.75 -36.69 -14.61
C LEU A 44 26.05 -36.05 -14.08
N ARG A 45 27.05 -36.91 -13.95
CA ARG A 45 28.49 -36.72 -13.71
C ARG A 45 29.03 -35.27 -13.77
N SER A 46 29.61 -34.81 -12.66
CA SER A 46 30.22 -33.49 -12.48
C SER A 46 31.50 -33.28 -13.30
N ALA A 47 31.64 -32.10 -13.91
CA ALA A 47 32.91 -31.53 -14.40
C ALA A 47 33.26 -30.27 -13.59
N PRO A 48 34.55 -29.91 -13.38
CA PRO A 48 34.91 -28.82 -12.48
C PRO A 48 34.80 -27.45 -13.16
N SER A 49 33.85 -26.63 -12.72
CA SER A 49 33.76 -25.22 -13.07
C SER A 49 34.68 -24.38 -12.16
N ARG A 50 35.74 -23.80 -12.72
CA ARG A 50 36.57 -22.78 -12.07
C ARG A 50 35.82 -21.44 -12.02
N GLY A 51 35.75 -20.84 -10.83
CA GLY A 51 35.92 -19.39 -10.67
C GLY A 51 34.71 -18.48 -10.88
N ALA A 52 33.61 -18.73 -10.17
CA ALA A 52 32.73 -17.67 -9.69
C ALA A 52 32.20 -18.13 -8.33
N GLY A 53 32.59 -17.46 -7.24
CA GLY A 53 32.06 -17.79 -5.91
C GLY A 53 30.53 -17.67 -5.93
N PRO A 54 29.78 -18.55 -5.24
CA PRO A 54 28.33 -18.42 -5.18
C PRO A 54 28.01 -17.07 -4.55
N VAL A 55 27.44 -16.16 -5.34
CA VAL A 55 26.71 -15.03 -4.75
C VAL A 55 25.59 -15.69 -3.96
N PRO A 56 25.49 -15.47 -2.63
CA PRO A 56 24.40 -16.04 -1.86
C PRO A 56 23.10 -15.41 -2.36
N HIS A 57 22.41 -16.11 -3.23
CA HIS A 57 21.02 -15.80 -3.55
C HIS A 57 20.21 -16.18 -2.31
N PRO A 58 19.34 -15.28 -1.81
CA PRO A 58 18.45 -15.62 -0.70
C PRO A 58 17.73 -16.93 -1.04
N SER A 59 17.61 -17.81 -0.05
CA SER A 59 16.87 -19.06 -0.27
C SER A 59 15.42 -18.71 -0.59
N GLY A 60 14.68 -19.54 -1.34
CA GLY A 60 13.25 -19.28 -1.57
C GLY A 60 12.42 -19.11 -0.28
N ARG A 61 12.92 -19.60 0.87
CA ARG A 61 12.37 -19.32 2.21
C ARG A 61 12.60 -17.88 2.68
N ASP A 62 13.75 -17.30 2.40
CA ASP A 62 14.09 -15.92 2.77
C ASP A 62 13.25 -14.92 1.95
N GLU A 63 13.09 -15.18 0.65
CA GLU A 63 12.22 -14.40 -0.24
C GLU A 63 10.75 -14.49 0.20
N LEU A 64 10.27 -15.69 0.54
CA LEU A 64 8.92 -15.87 1.08
C LEU A 64 8.72 -15.10 2.38
N GLN A 65 9.71 -15.11 3.28
CA GLN A 65 9.66 -14.35 4.52
C GLN A 65 9.63 -12.83 4.26
N GLU A 66 10.36 -12.34 3.26
CA GLU A 66 10.34 -10.93 2.86
C GLU A 66 8.98 -10.53 2.29
N TYR A 67 8.38 -11.36 1.43
CA TYR A 67 7.03 -11.12 0.92
C TYR A 67 5.96 -11.13 2.01
N LEU A 68 6.08 -12.00 3.01
CA LEU A 68 5.18 -12.01 4.17
C LEU A 68 5.30 -10.71 4.99
N ARG A 69 6.52 -10.25 5.26
CA ARG A 69 6.73 -8.96 5.95
C ARG A 69 6.17 -7.79 5.15
N LEU A 70 6.34 -7.81 3.83
CA LEU A 70 5.75 -6.79 2.96
C LEU A 70 4.22 -6.82 3.03
N ALA A 71 3.61 -8.01 3.10
CA ALA A 71 2.16 -8.16 3.19
C ALA A 71 1.61 -7.61 4.50
N GLU A 72 2.27 -7.90 5.61
CA GLU A 72 1.96 -7.31 6.91
C GLU A 72 2.08 -5.78 6.88
N ALA A 73 3.17 -5.25 6.32
CA ALA A 73 3.37 -3.80 6.20
C ALA A 73 2.29 -3.12 5.34
N VAL A 74 1.85 -3.75 4.24
CA VAL A 74 0.77 -3.24 3.40
C VAL A 74 -0.57 -3.31 4.12
N ASP A 75 -0.85 -4.39 4.85
CA ASP A 75 -2.08 -4.53 5.64
C ASP A 75 -2.16 -3.44 6.73
N GLU A 76 -1.04 -3.15 7.40
CA GLU A 76 -0.92 -2.06 8.37
C GLU A 76 -1.13 -0.69 7.71
N ALA A 77 -0.49 -0.44 6.56
CA ALA A 77 -0.67 0.82 5.82
C ALA A 77 -2.14 1.02 5.38
N VAL A 78 -2.82 -0.04 4.98
CA VAL A 78 -4.26 -0.01 4.65
C VAL A 78 -5.10 0.26 5.90
N HIS A 79 -4.75 -0.33 7.04
CA HIS A 79 -5.44 -0.08 8.30
C HIS A 79 -5.31 1.39 8.72
N GLU A 80 -4.09 1.93 8.70
CA GLU A 80 -3.84 3.31 9.08
C GLU A 80 -4.49 4.30 8.10
N SER A 81 -4.48 3.99 6.80
CA SER A 81 -5.20 4.78 5.79
C SER A 81 -6.71 4.89 6.10
N LYS A 82 -7.33 3.80 6.59
CA LYS A 82 -8.74 3.84 7.01
C LYS A 82 -8.94 4.69 8.26
N ARG A 83 -8.03 4.58 9.24
CA ARG A 83 -8.07 5.38 10.47
C ARG A 83 -7.95 6.87 10.16
N MET A 84 -6.98 7.27 9.35
CA MET A 84 -6.80 8.66 8.91
C MET A 84 -8.04 9.19 8.16
N ARG A 85 -8.65 8.37 7.29
CA ARG A 85 -9.89 8.72 6.60
C ARG A 85 -11.06 8.93 7.57
N GLY A 86 -11.19 8.09 8.59
CA GLY A 86 -12.21 8.26 9.64
C GLY A 86 -12.07 9.61 10.34
N PHE A 87 -10.87 9.92 10.82
CA PHE A 87 -10.59 11.20 11.48
C PHE A 87 -10.92 12.41 10.59
N LEU A 88 -10.56 12.35 9.31
CA LEU A 88 -10.81 13.44 8.37
C LEU A 88 -12.32 13.67 8.13
N LEU A 89 -13.12 12.61 8.08
CA LEU A 89 -14.58 12.72 7.94
C LEU A 89 -15.23 13.28 9.21
N ASP A 90 -14.75 12.88 10.40
CA ASP A 90 -15.21 13.46 11.67
C ASP A 90 -14.84 14.96 11.78
N ASP A 91 -13.64 15.34 11.32
CA ASP A 91 -13.22 16.74 11.24
C ASP A 91 -14.13 17.51 10.27
N LEU A 92 -14.42 16.96 9.09
CA LEU A 92 -15.30 17.58 8.09
C LEU A 92 -16.70 17.86 8.65
N ALA A 93 -17.28 16.93 9.41
CA ALA A 93 -18.57 17.14 10.09
C ALA A 93 -18.50 18.29 11.12
N ARG A 94 -17.44 18.33 11.94
CA ARG A 94 -17.22 19.43 12.90
C ARG A 94 -17.09 20.79 12.23
N TYR A 95 -16.41 20.87 11.08
CA TYR A 95 -16.30 22.10 10.30
C TYR A 95 -17.66 22.53 9.72
N ARG A 96 -18.50 21.57 9.31
CA ARG A 96 -19.85 21.84 8.79
C ARG A 96 -20.76 22.42 9.88
N ASP A 97 -20.73 21.85 11.08
CA ASP A 97 -21.52 22.32 12.22
C ASP A 97 -21.13 23.74 12.67
N ALA A 98 -19.90 24.17 12.36
CA ALA A 98 -19.37 25.50 12.69
C ALA A 98 -19.61 26.55 11.59
N LEU A 99 -20.41 26.24 10.57
CA LEU A 99 -20.75 27.20 9.53
C LEU A 99 -21.71 28.30 10.04
N PRO A 100 -21.61 29.53 9.48
CA PRO A 100 -20.73 29.94 8.39
C PRO A 100 -19.29 30.28 8.82
N GLY A 101 -19.02 30.37 10.13
CA GLY A 101 -17.74 30.86 10.68
C GLY A 101 -16.51 30.03 10.28
N ALA A 102 -16.71 28.77 9.89
CA ALA A 102 -15.63 27.86 9.51
C ALA A 102 -15.52 27.59 7.99
N ALA A 103 -16.19 28.37 7.13
CA ALA A 103 -16.33 28.09 5.69
C ALA A 103 -15.01 27.81 4.95
N ALA A 104 -13.96 28.61 5.19
CA ALA A 104 -12.66 28.39 4.55
C ALA A 104 -12.03 27.05 4.96
N GLY A 105 -12.13 26.70 6.24
CA GLY A 105 -11.63 25.43 6.76
C GLY A 105 -12.46 24.24 6.28
N TYR A 106 -13.78 24.41 6.19
CA TYR A 106 -14.69 23.41 5.65
C TYR A 106 -14.35 23.07 4.19
N LEU A 107 -14.18 24.08 3.33
CA LEU A 107 -13.78 23.90 1.93
C LEU A 107 -12.42 23.20 1.78
N GLN A 108 -11.46 23.55 2.64
CA GLN A 108 -10.15 22.88 2.64
C GLN A 108 -10.29 21.40 3.01
N ARG A 109 -11.01 21.08 4.08
CA ARG A 109 -11.26 19.69 4.50
C ARG A 109 -12.03 18.89 3.46
N LEU A 110 -13.02 19.49 2.81
CA LEU A 110 -13.79 18.83 1.76
C LEU A 110 -12.90 18.46 0.57
N ARG A 111 -11.96 19.34 0.17
CA ARG A 111 -10.98 19.04 -0.88
C ARG A 111 -10.05 17.88 -0.50
N ASP A 112 -9.54 17.89 0.72
CA ASP A 112 -8.68 16.81 1.22
C ASP A 112 -9.44 15.47 1.23
N ALA A 113 -10.73 15.50 1.62
CA ALA A 113 -11.62 14.33 1.57
C ALA A 113 -11.77 13.79 0.14
N ILE A 114 -12.09 14.68 -0.81
CA ILE A 114 -12.29 14.32 -2.23
C ILE A 114 -11.01 13.74 -2.83
N ALA A 115 -9.85 14.32 -2.53
CA ALA A 115 -8.56 13.78 -2.96
C ALA A 115 -8.31 12.35 -2.40
N GLY A 116 -8.87 12.05 -1.22
CA GLY A 116 -8.90 10.71 -0.63
C GLY A 116 -10.04 9.80 -1.11
N GLY A 117 -10.74 10.16 -2.19
CA GLY A 117 -11.84 9.36 -2.76
C GLY A 117 -13.18 9.50 -2.03
N TYR A 118 -13.37 10.56 -1.23
CA TYR A 118 -14.69 10.88 -0.69
C TYR A 118 -15.61 11.42 -1.80
N VAL A 119 -16.84 10.91 -1.82
CA VAL A 119 -17.90 11.43 -2.68
C VAL A 119 -18.76 12.38 -1.83
N PRO A 120 -18.86 13.68 -2.17
CA PRO A 120 -19.63 14.65 -1.38
C PRO A 120 -21.09 14.25 -1.19
N ALA A 121 -21.61 14.44 0.01
CA ALA A 121 -23.01 14.23 0.33
C ALA A 121 -23.87 15.47 -0.01
N PRO A 122 -25.21 15.35 -0.10
CA PRO A 122 -26.10 16.50 -0.28
C PRO A 122 -25.88 17.60 0.77
N ASP A 123 -25.63 17.24 2.03
CA ASP A 123 -25.33 18.19 3.10
C ASP A 123 -24.05 18.98 2.84
N ASP A 124 -23.06 18.36 2.18
CA ASP A 124 -21.83 19.06 1.83
C ASP A 124 -22.05 20.08 0.72
N LEU A 125 -22.99 19.80 -0.19
CA LEU A 125 -23.36 20.72 -1.25
C LEU A 125 -24.26 21.84 -0.72
N ALA A 126 -25.15 21.54 0.23
CA ALA A 126 -26.00 22.53 0.89
C ALA A 126 -25.20 23.52 1.76
N ALA A 127 -23.97 23.14 2.14
CA ALA A 127 -23.05 23.94 2.92
C ALA A 127 -22.20 24.93 2.09
N LEU A 128 -22.29 24.90 0.75
CA LEU A 128 -21.52 25.74 -0.19
C LEU A 128 -22.41 26.76 -0.92
#